data_AF-A0A2A5DKC9-F1
#
_entry.id   AF-A0A2A5DKC9-F1
#
_cell.length_a   1.000
_cell.length_b   1.000
_cell.length_c   1.000
_cell.angle_alpha   90.00
_cell.angle_beta   90.00
_cell.angle_gamma   90.00
#
_symmetry.space_group_name_H-M   'P 1'
#
loop_
_entity.id
_entity.type
_entity.pdbx_description
1 polymer ?
#
loop_
_entity_poly.entity_id
_entity_poly.type
_entity_poly.pdbx_seq_one_letter_code
_entity_poly.pdbx_strand_id
1 'polypeptide(L)'
;MKELIEQLTFTWGLSGININNGASHQSIEQLEENMGYYFPQDFKNYLEEIDGMTSGEADDSLFYFWDHVLIEDELKIAHQMNKNSIYIGFADRIVIDSIYMIEVSRQPQATGKVGVRKNTFKVIAPSFKTFLLEYLNNLEKKLPKWEQTSDEDDDSNIFSLSRILCRFKAVLRDRSLIF
;
A
#
# COMPACT_ATOMS: atom_id res chain seq x y z
N MET A 1 -8.38 9.23 13.38
CA MET A 1 -7.41 9.03 12.29
C MET A 1 -6.16 9.85 12.54
N LYS A 2 -6.30 11.16 12.79
CA LYS A 2 -5.18 12.05 13.12
C LYS A 2 -4.12 11.47 14.07
N GLU A 3 -4.48 11.08 15.30
CA GLU A 3 -3.52 10.49 16.27
C GLU A 3 -2.78 9.26 15.72
N LEU A 4 -3.45 8.44 14.91
CA LEU A 4 -2.86 7.24 14.31
C LEU A 4 -1.84 7.61 13.22
N ILE A 5 -2.16 8.64 12.43
CA ILE A 5 -1.28 9.16 11.38
C ILE A 5 -0.06 9.86 12.00
N GLU A 6 -0.25 10.58 13.10
CA GLU A 6 0.84 11.18 13.88
C GLU A 6 1.79 10.11 14.43
N GLN A 7 1.24 9.02 14.99
CA GLN A 7 2.04 7.87 15.43
C GLN A 7 2.80 7.19 14.28
N LEU A 8 2.14 7.05 13.13
CA LEU A 8 2.74 6.48 11.93
C LEU A 8 3.91 7.33 11.42
N THR A 9 3.68 8.63 11.28
CA THR A 9 4.69 9.61 10.87
C THR A 9 5.87 9.65 11.83
N PHE A 10 5.60 9.61 13.14
CA PHE A 10 6.64 9.54 14.16
C PHE A 10 7.48 8.27 14.03
N THR A 11 6.83 7.11 13.86
CA THR A 11 7.50 5.82 13.69
C THR A 11 8.40 5.82 12.46
N TRP A 12 7.88 6.25 11.31
CA TRP A 12 8.65 6.34 10.08
C TRP A 12 9.80 7.36 10.18
N GLY A 13 9.57 8.49 10.85
CA GLY A 13 10.61 9.48 11.11
C GLY A 13 11.75 8.95 11.99
N LEU A 14 11.47 8.07 12.95
CA LEU A 14 12.51 7.40 13.75
C LEU A 14 13.35 6.45 12.91
N SER A 15 12.77 5.79 11.91
CA SER A 15 13.48 4.92 10.97
C SER A 15 14.15 5.70 9.82
N GLY A 16 14.04 7.03 9.79
CA GLY A 16 14.63 7.87 8.75
C GLY A 16 13.94 7.77 7.39
N ILE A 17 12.71 7.26 7.35
CA ILE A 17 11.92 7.08 6.13
C ILE A 17 11.39 8.44 5.66
N ASN A 18 11.63 8.76 4.39
CA ASN A 18 11.08 9.96 3.77
C ASN A 18 9.63 9.72 3.33
N ILE A 19 8.76 10.67 3.66
CA ILE A 19 7.33 10.63 3.34
C ILE A 19 6.94 11.82 2.46
N ASN A 20 5.94 11.62 1.61
CA ASN A 20 5.42 12.71 0.81
C ASN A 20 4.44 13.56 1.63
N ASN A 21 4.41 14.86 1.34
CA ASN A 21 3.39 15.74 1.90
C ASN A 21 2.00 15.27 1.46
N GLY A 22 1.02 15.38 2.34
CA GLY A 22 -0.35 15.01 2.04
C GLY A 22 -0.89 15.66 0.76
N ALA A 23 -1.69 14.89 0.02
CA ALA A 23 -2.41 15.34 -1.16
C ALA A 23 -3.51 16.33 -0.76
N SER A 24 -3.78 17.31 -1.61
CA SER A 24 -4.89 18.23 -1.34
C SER A 24 -6.23 17.50 -1.41
N HIS A 25 -7.22 17.98 -0.65
CA HIS A 25 -8.59 17.49 -0.73
C HIS A 25 -9.11 17.50 -2.18
N GLN A 26 -8.87 18.60 -2.89
CA GLN A 26 -9.27 18.77 -4.29
C GLN A 26 -8.64 17.73 -5.23
N SER A 27 -7.36 17.38 -5.04
CA SER A 27 -6.71 16.35 -5.87
C SER A 27 -7.31 14.96 -5.63
N ILE A 28 -7.69 14.65 -4.39
CA ILE A 28 -8.34 13.37 -4.05
C ILE A 28 -9.75 13.32 -4.64
N GLU A 29 -10.53 14.40 -4.53
CA GLU A 29 -11.87 14.49 -5.14
C GLU A 29 -11.79 14.34 -6.66
N GLN A 30 -10.85 15.02 -7.32
CA GLN A 30 -10.63 14.89 -8.75
C GLN A 30 -10.26 13.46 -9.15
N LEU A 31 -9.44 12.77 -8.36
CA LEU A 31 -9.12 11.36 -8.58
C LEU A 31 -10.37 10.47 -8.44
N GLU A 32 -11.18 10.66 -7.40
CA GLU A 32 -12.43 9.91 -7.20
C GLU A 32 -13.42 10.14 -8.37
N GLU A 33 -13.58 11.39 -8.81
CA GLU A 33 -14.46 11.79 -9.92
C GLU A 33 -14.00 11.21 -11.26
N ASN A 34 -12.72 11.36 -11.59
CA ASN A 34 -12.16 10.87 -12.85
C ASN A 34 -12.25 9.34 -12.97
N MET A 35 -12.07 8.65 -11.85
CA MET A 35 -12.07 7.19 -11.82
C MET A 35 -13.46 6.60 -11.55
N GLY A 36 -14.42 7.41 -11.10
CA GLY A 36 -15.78 6.97 -10.75
C GLY A 36 -15.81 6.01 -9.56
N TYR A 37 -14.81 6.07 -8.69
CA TYR A 37 -14.69 5.26 -7.47
C TYR A 37 -14.40 6.18 -6.29
N TYR A 38 -15.13 5.96 -5.20
CA TYR A 38 -14.95 6.65 -3.94
C TYR A 38 -14.08 5.82 -3.00
N PHE A 39 -13.14 6.52 -2.37
CA PHE A 39 -12.29 6.03 -1.33
C PHE A 39 -13.00 6.05 0.02
N PRO A 40 -12.67 5.09 0.90
CA PRO A 40 -13.06 5.14 2.30
C PRO A 40 -12.56 6.43 2.97
N GLN A 41 -13.37 7.01 3.86
CA GLN A 41 -13.05 8.29 4.49
C GLN A 41 -11.75 8.24 5.32
N ASP A 42 -11.45 7.11 5.97
CA ASP A 42 -10.22 6.94 6.74
C ASP A 42 -8.98 6.91 5.84
N PHE A 43 -9.10 6.36 4.63
CA PHE A 43 -8.04 6.38 3.61
C PHE A 43 -7.83 7.78 3.03
N LYS A 44 -8.91 8.54 2.76
CA LYS A 44 -8.79 9.95 2.36
C LYS A 44 -8.06 10.78 3.40
N ASN A 45 -8.48 10.67 4.66
CA ASN A 45 -7.80 11.37 5.77
C ASN A 45 -6.31 11.00 5.88
N TYR A 46 -5.92 9.78 5.47
CA TYR A 46 -4.52 9.38 5.41
C TYR A 46 -3.79 10.09 4.28
N LEU A 47 -4.30 10.02 3.05
CA LEU A 47 -3.69 10.67 1.89
C LEU A 47 -3.60 12.20 2.05
N GLU A 48 -4.57 12.83 2.73
CA GLU A 48 -4.57 14.27 3.00
C GLU A 48 -3.47 14.73 3.97
N GLU A 49 -2.99 13.85 4.84
CA GLU A 49 -1.95 14.16 5.83
C GLU A 49 -0.58 13.67 5.36
N ILE A 50 -0.52 12.45 4.82
CA ILE A 50 0.70 11.79 4.32
C ILE A 50 0.38 11.01 3.04
N ASP A 51 1.04 11.37 1.94
CA ASP A 51 0.79 10.79 0.63
C ASP A 51 1.75 9.62 0.34
N GLY A 52 1.73 8.63 1.24
CA GLY A 52 2.64 7.50 1.18
C GLY A 52 4.11 7.88 1.43
N MET A 53 5.00 6.96 1.07
CA MET A 53 6.44 7.11 1.20
C MET A 53 7.05 7.64 -0.10
N THR A 54 8.18 8.32 -0.01
CA THR A 54 8.95 8.72 -1.19
C THR A 54 9.40 7.49 -1.98
N SER A 55 9.48 7.61 -3.31
CA SER A 55 9.85 6.48 -4.17
C SER A 55 11.21 5.89 -3.78
N GLY A 56 11.25 4.58 -3.54
CA GLY A 56 12.45 3.84 -3.14
C GLY A 56 12.64 3.69 -1.63
N GLU A 57 11.80 4.34 -0.82
CA GLU A 57 11.75 4.14 0.62
C GLU A 57 10.94 2.89 0.98
N ALA A 58 11.28 2.26 2.09
CA ALA A 58 10.50 1.20 2.72
C ALA A 58 10.84 1.16 4.21
N ASP A 59 9.94 0.63 5.03
CA ASP A 59 10.24 0.41 6.44
C ASP A 59 11.17 -0.77 6.71
N ASP A 60 11.50 -1.00 7.98
CA ASP A 60 12.35 -2.12 8.41
C ASP A 60 11.73 -3.50 8.11
N SER A 61 10.40 -3.56 7.96
CA SER A 61 9.65 -4.74 7.53
C SER A 61 9.46 -4.83 6.00
N LEU A 62 10.07 -3.91 5.27
CA LEU A 62 10.09 -3.76 3.81
C LEU A 62 8.72 -3.47 3.20
N PHE A 63 7.85 -2.80 3.95
CA PHE A 63 6.63 -2.18 3.45
C PHE A 63 6.96 -0.86 2.76
N TYR A 64 6.45 -0.72 1.54
CA TYR A 64 6.40 0.54 0.82
C TYR A 64 4.93 0.97 0.67
N PHE A 65 4.58 2.12 1.24
CA PHE A 65 3.25 2.71 1.08
C PHE A 65 3.24 3.64 -0.13
N TRP A 66 2.30 3.41 -1.04
CA TRP A 66 2.21 4.10 -2.32
C TRP A 66 1.69 5.53 -2.15
N ASP A 67 2.15 6.42 -3.02
CA ASP A 67 1.55 7.73 -3.22
C ASP A 67 0.25 7.65 -4.06
N HIS A 68 -0.52 8.73 -4.08
CA HIS A 68 -1.76 8.79 -4.85
C HIS A 68 -1.53 8.65 -6.36
N VAL A 69 -0.34 8.97 -6.89
CA VAL A 69 -0.01 8.82 -8.32
C VAL A 69 0.03 7.35 -8.72
N LEU A 70 0.69 6.51 -7.91
CA LEU A 70 0.71 5.06 -8.11
C LEU A 70 -0.69 4.45 -7.92
N ILE A 71 -1.46 4.96 -6.96
CA ILE A 71 -2.86 4.53 -6.74
C ILE A 71 -3.73 4.88 -7.95
N GLU A 72 -3.55 6.06 -8.54
CA GLU A 72 -4.25 6.48 -9.76
C GLU A 72 -3.94 5.53 -10.93
N ASP A 73 -2.68 5.16 -11.13
CA ASP A 73 -2.29 4.24 -12.20
C ASP A 73 -2.87 2.84 -12.02
N GLU A 74 -2.89 2.31 -10.79
CA GLU A 74 -3.55 1.04 -10.47
C GLU A 74 -5.07 1.12 -10.72
N LEU A 75 -5.70 2.24 -10.37
CA LEU A 75 -7.12 2.49 -10.66
C LEU A 75 -7.41 2.46 -12.16
N LYS A 76 -6.54 3.04 -13.00
CA LYS A 76 -6.74 3.04 -14.47
C LYS A 76 -6.81 1.63 -15.03
N ILE A 77 -6.00 0.73 -14.49
CA ILE A 77 -5.98 -0.68 -14.84
C ILE A 77 -7.26 -1.38 -14.32
N ALA A 78 -7.59 -1.18 -13.04
CA ALA A 78 -8.72 -1.85 -12.40
C ALA A 78 -10.11 -1.35 -12.87
N HIS A 79 -10.22 -0.09 -13.32
CA HIS A 79 -11.47 0.52 -13.78
C HIS A 79 -12.13 -0.27 -14.92
N GLN A 80 -11.33 -0.98 -15.72
CA GLN A 80 -11.78 -1.80 -16.85
C GLN A 80 -12.70 -2.97 -16.43
N MET A 81 -12.77 -3.29 -15.13
CA MET A 81 -13.55 -4.43 -14.63
C MET A 81 -15.06 -4.17 -14.47
N ASN A 82 -15.51 -2.91 -14.54
CA ASN A 82 -16.92 -2.49 -14.42
C ASN A 82 -17.68 -3.13 -13.22
N LYS A 83 -17.03 -3.20 -12.05
CA LYS A 83 -17.64 -3.69 -10.81
C LYS A 83 -18.05 -2.54 -9.89
N ASN A 84 -19.08 -2.77 -9.06
CA ASN A 84 -19.53 -1.80 -8.05
C ASN A 84 -18.45 -1.52 -6.99
N SER A 85 -17.71 -2.55 -6.57
CA SER A 85 -16.51 -2.40 -5.75
C SER A 85 -15.34 -3.19 -6.33
N ILE A 86 -14.14 -2.67 -6.11
CA ILE A 86 -12.86 -3.25 -6.53
C ILE A 86 -11.85 -3.12 -5.39
N TYR A 87 -10.79 -3.93 -5.46
CA TYR A 87 -9.62 -3.78 -4.61
C TYR A 87 -8.49 -3.18 -5.45
N ILE A 88 -7.85 -2.14 -4.94
CA ILE A 88 -6.70 -1.48 -5.56
C ILE A 88 -5.51 -1.54 -4.61
N GLY A 89 -4.31 -1.69 -5.14
CA GLY A 89 -3.09 -1.62 -4.33
C GLY A 89 -2.89 -0.24 -3.69
N PHE A 90 -2.35 -0.22 -2.49
CA PHE A 90 -1.91 1.00 -1.80
C PHE A 90 -0.58 0.83 -1.07
N ALA A 91 -0.08 -0.40 -0.94
CA ALA A 91 1.23 -0.70 -0.40
C ALA A 91 1.71 -2.05 -0.94
N ASP A 92 3.01 -2.28 -0.92
CA ASP A 92 3.60 -3.59 -1.20
C ASP A 92 4.69 -3.94 -0.20
N ARG A 93 4.93 -5.24 -0.05
CA ARG A 93 6.04 -5.78 0.75
C ARG A 93 7.06 -6.41 -0.18
N ILE A 94 8.17 -5.71 -0.38
CA ILE A 94 9.09 -5.91 -1.51
C ILE A 94 9.67 -7.33 -1.56
N VAL A 95 9.98 -7.94 -0.40
CA VAL A 95 10.64 -9.26 -0.34
C VAL A 95 9.69 -10.41 -0.62
N ILE A 96 8.42 -10.28 -0.26
CA ILE A 96 7.46 -11.38 -0.32
C ILE A 96 6.61 -11.31 -1.60
N ASP A 97 6.79 -10.28 -2.42
CA ASP A 97 6.00 -10.02 -3.65
C ASP A 97 4.50 -9.89 -3.36
N SER A 98 4.15 -9.22 -2.26
CA SER A 98 2.79 -9.11 -1.77
C SER A 98 2.27 -7.69 -1.87
N ILE A 99 1.08 -7.54 -2.44
CA ILE A 99 0.41 -6.25 -2.62
C ILE A 99 -0.73 -6.16 -1.61
N TYR A 100 -0.72 -5.11 -0.81
CA TYR A 100 -1.78 -4.74 0.10
C TYR A 100 -2.77 -3.87 -0.65
N MET A 101 -4.03 -4.26 -0.59
CA MET A 101 -5.10 -3.71 -1.39
C MET A 101 -6.25 -3.23 -0.53
N ILE A 102 -6.88 -2.13 -0.91
CA ILE A 102 -8.02 -1.53 -0.23
C ILE A 102 -9.27 -1.59 -1.10
N GLU A 103 -10.41 -1.90 -0.50
CA GLU A 103 -11.70 -1.85 -1.18
C GLU A 103 -12.15 -0.40 -1.42
N VAL A 104 -12.45 -0.08 -2.67
CA VAL A 104 -13.07 1.18 -3.12
C VAL A 104 -14.38 0.88 -3.84
N SER A 105 -15.29 1.84 -3.90
CA SER A 105 -16.65 1.61 -4.39
C SER A 105 -17.16 2.74 -5.27
N ARG A 106 -17.98 2.43 -6.28
CA ARG A 106 -18.71 3.43 -7.07
C ARG A 106 -19.79 4.17 -6.24
N GLN A 107 -20.05 3.72 -5.03
CA GLN A 107 -20.91 4.39 -4.05
C GLN A 107 -20.06 5.01 -2.94
N PRO A 108 -20.45 6.17 -2.36
CA PRO A 108 -19.72 6.83 -1.26
C PRO A 108 -19.61 6.05 0.06
N GLN A 109 -19.98 4.77 0.07
CA GLN A 109 -20.04 3.89 1.26
C GLN A 109 -19.04 2.73 1.15
N ALA A 110 -17.86 2.98 0.57
CA ALA A 110 -16.78 1.98 0.57
C ALA A 110 -16.43 1.59 2.01
N THR A 111 -16.39 0.28 2.30
CA THR A 111 -16.07 -0.18 3.66
C THR A 111 -14.59 -0.04 3.99
N GLY A 112 -13.74 0.02 2.96
CA GLY A 112 -12.30 0.14 3.10
C GLY A 112 -11.63 -1.11 3.66
N LYS A 113 -12.25 -2.29 3.48
CA LYS A 113 -11.60 -3.56 3.82
C LYS A 113 -10.24 -3.64 3.17
N VAL A 114 -9.27 -4.09 3.94
CA VAL A 114 -7.90 -4.28 3.47
C VAL A 114 -7.66 -5.77 3.29
N GLY A 115 -7.13 -6.14 2.13
CA GLY A 115 -6.65 -7.47 1.84
C GLY A 115 -5.20 -7.47 1.39
N VAL A 116 -4.61 -8.66 1.35
CA VAL A 116 -3.27 -8.90 0.83
C VAL A 116 -3.36 -9.91 -0.32
N ARG A 117 -2.64 -9.63 -1.41
CA ARG A 117 -2.59 -10.45 -2.62
C ARG A 117 -1.16 -10.86 -2.92
N LYS A 118 -0.95 -12.17 -3.09
CA LYS A 118 0.26 -12.76 -3.71
C LYS A 118 -0.17 -13.74 -4.80
N ASN A 119 -0.29 -15.02 -4.45
CA ASN A 119 -0.90 -16.05 -5.30
C ASN A 119 -2.40 -16.21 -5.01
N THR A 120 -2.81 -15.81 -3.82
CA THR A 120 -4.21 -15.80 -3.37
C THR A 120 -4.52 -14.44 -2.78
N PHE A 121 -5.80 -14.10 -2.71
CA PHE A 121 -6.30 -12.89 -2.07
C PHE A 121 -6.95 -13.24 -0.73
N LYS A 122 -6.61 -12.49 0.33
CA LYS A 122 -7.23 -12.65 1.64
C LYS A 122 -7.46 -11.29 2.29
N VAL A 123 -8.68 -11.06 2.76
CA VAL A 123 -9.01 -9.89 3.59
C VAL A 123 -8.39 -10.08 4.97
N ILE A 124 -7.65 -9.07 5.44
CA ILE A 124 -6.91 -9.09 6.72
C ILE A 124 -7.43 -8.06 7.72
N ALA A 125 -8.08 -6.99 7.26
CA ALA A 125 -8.68 -5.99 8.14
C ALA A 125 -10.04 -5.50 7.61
N PRO A 126 -10.99 -5.17 8.51
CA PRO A 126 -12.32 -4.70 8.14
C PRO A 126 -12.35 -3.25 7.63
N SER A 127 -11.29 -2.48 7.86
CA SER A 127 -11.13 -1.09 7.40
C SER A 127 -9.66 -0.71 7.33
N PHE A 128 -9.33 0.39 6.65
CA PHE A 128 -7.97 0.92 6.56
C PHE A 128 -7.45 1.40 7.92
N LYS A 129 -8.29 2.04 8.73
CA LYS A 129 -7.96 2.38 10.12
C LYS A 129 -7.55 1.16 10.94
N THR A 130 -8.29 0.06 10.80
CA THR A 130 -7.98 -1.18 11.54
C THR A 130 -6.65 -1.75 11.06
N PHE A 131 -6.39 -1.73 9.75
CA PHE A 131 -5.11 -2.14 9.20
C PHE A 131 -3.95 -1.31 9.76
N LEU A 132 -4.04 0.03 9.77
CA LEU A 132 -2.96 0.88 10.32
C LEU A 132 -2.71 0.64 11.81
N LEU A 133 -3.77 0.43 12.60
CA LEU A 133 -3.63 0.04 14.00
C LEU A 133 -2.88 -1.28 14.14
N GLU A 134 -3.15 -2.24 13.27
CA GLU A 134 -2.46 -3.52 13.28
C GLU A 134 -1.00 -3.40 12.81
N TYR A 135 -0.76 -2.63 11.74
CA TYR A 135 0.56 -2.27 11.23
C TYR A 135 1.48 -1.71 12.32
N LEU A 136 1.01 -0.74 13.09
CA LEU A 136 1.83 -0.10 14.13
C LEU A 136 2.09 -0.98 15.37
N ASN A 137 1.22 -1.96 15.65
CA ASN A 137 1.31 -2.73 16.88
C ASN A 137 1.91 -4.13 16.67
N ASN A 138 1.37 -4.91 15.72
CA ASN A 138 1.80 -6.28 15.46
C ASN A 138 1.11 -6.91 14.22
N LEU A 139 1.35 -6.37 13.02
CA LEU A 139 0.69 -6.89 11.82
C LEU A 139 1.10 -8.33 11.52
N GLU A 140 2.38 -8.68 11.71
CA GLU A 140 2.94 -9.99 11.37
C GLU A 140 2.18 -11.17 12.00
N LYS A 141 1.71 -11.02 13.24
CA LYS A 141 0.90 -12.05 13.93
C LYS A 141 -0.48 -12.28 13.31
N LYS A 142 -1.01 -11.30 12.57
CA LYS A 142 -2.32 -11.37 11.90
C LYS A 142 -2.23 -11.71 10.42
N LEU A 143 -1.03 -11.64 9.86
CA LEU A 143 -0.80 -11.97 8.47
C LEU A 143 -1.02 -13.47 8.19
N PRO A 144 -1.39 -13.84 6.96
CA PRO A 144 -1.42 -15.24 6.53
C PRO A 144 -0.05 -15.90 6.74
N LYS A 145 0.01 -17.23 6.94
CA LYS A 145 1.27 -17.94 7.15
C LYS A 145 2.33 -17.69 6.06
N TRP A 146 1.90 -17.48 4.80
CA TRP A 146 2.80 -17.22 3.68
C TRP A 146 3.37 -15.79 3.63
N GLU A 147 2.86 -14.91 4.48
CA GLU A 147 3.39 -13.56 4.74
C GLU A 147 4.27 -13.50 6.00
N GLN A 148 4.26 -14.56 6.81
CA GLN A 148 5.13 -14.64 7.99
C GLN A 148 6.49 -15.10 7.52
N THR A 149 7.53 -14.29 7.76
CA THR A 149 8.92 -14.71 7.60
C THR A 149 9.21 -15.71 8.72
N SER A 150 9.29 -16.99 8.41
CA SER A 150 9.74 -18.01 9.36
C SER A 150 11.22 -17.80 9.62
N ASP A 151 11.61 -17.58 10.88
CA ASP A 151 13.02 -17.60 11.30
C ASP A 151 13.67 -19.00 11.12
N GLU A 152 12.88 -20.02 10.79
CA GLU A 152 13.30 -21.43 10.74
C GLU A 152 13.73 -21.93 9.35
N ASP A 153 13.64 -21.13 8.28
CA ASP A 153 13.91 -21.61 6.90
C ASP A 153 15.23 -21.12 6.28
N ASP A 154 16.06 -20.36 7.00
CA ASP A 154 17.19 -19.62 6.40
C ASP A 154 18.56 -20.27 6.61
N ASP A 155 18.82 -21.37 5.90
CA ASP A 155 20.19 -21.87 5.67
C ASP A 155 20.46 -22.26 4.20
N SER A 156 19.55 -22.02 3.25
CA SER A 156 19.74 -22.50 1.87
C SER A 156 19.37 -21.57 0.72
N ASN A 157 18.90 -20.35 0.94
CA ASN A 157 18.38 -19.52 -0.16
C ASN A 157 19.14 -18.20 -0.41
N ILE A 158 20.42 -18.33 -0.77
CA ILE A 158 21.31 -17.28 -1.30
C ILE A 158 20.73 -16.57 -2.56
N PHE A 159 19.64 -17.07 -3.15
CA PHE A 159 19.00 -16.49 -4.33
C PHE A 159 18.08 -15.29 -4.07
N SER A 160 17.72 -14.94 -2.83
CA SER A 160 16.76 -13.84 -2.55
C SER A 160 17.33 -12.44 -2.84
N LEU A 161 18.60 -12.19 -2.52
CA LEU A 161 19.24 -10.88 -2.68
C LEU A 161 19.38 -10.45 -4.15
N SER A 162 19.57 -11.42 -5.06
CA SER A 162 19.64 -11.15 -6.51
C SER A 162 18.31 -10.67 -7.10
N ARG A 163 17.16 -11.09 -6.54
CA ARG A 163 15.83 -10.65 -6.99
C ARG A 163 15.50 -9.25 -6.49
N ILE A 164 15.89 -8.93 -5.25
CA ILE A 164 15.74 -7.59 -4.65
C ILE A 164 16.54 -6.55 -5.47
N LEU A 165 17.80 -6.87 -5.81
CA LEU A 165 18.65 -5.99 -6.64
C LEU A 165 18.18 -5.87 -8.10
N CYS A 166 17.61 -6.92 -8.68
CA CYS A 166 17.06 -6.87 -10.04
C CYS A 166 15.79 -6.01 -10.13
N ARG A 167 14.93 -6.00 -9.10
CA ARG A 167 13.72 -5.17 -9.10
C ARG A 167 13.97 -3.71 -8.75
N PHE A 168 14.90 -3.39 -7.86
CA PHE A 168 15.38 -2.01 -7.72
C PHE A 168 15.86 -1.46 -9.06
N LYS A 169 16.56 -2.28 -9.87
CA LYS A 169 16.95 -1.89 -11.23
C LYS A 169 15.81 -1.88 -12.25
N ALA A 170 14.79 -2.74 -12.12
CA ALA A 170 13.65 -2.76 -13.05
C ALA A 170 12.70 -1.59 -12.81
N VAL A 171 12.36 -1.27 -11.54
CA VAL A 171 11.58 -0.09 -11.16
C VAL A 171 12.29 1.21 -11.59
N LEU A 172 13.64 1.23 -11.56
CA LEU A 172 14.43 2.36 -12.04
C LEU A 172 14.69 2.36 -13.56
N ARG A 173 14.66 1.22 -14.27
CA ARG A 173 14.94 1.14 -15.72
C ARG A 173 13.70 1.24 -16.59
N ASP A 174 12.55 0.74 -16.16
CA ASP A 174 11.31 0.78 -16.96
C ASP A 174 10.74 2.21 -17.10
N ARG A 175 11.22 3.16 -16.27
CA ARG A 175 10.87 4.58 -16.37
C ARG A 175 11.74 5.38 -17.37
N SER A 176 12.62 4.72 -18.14
CA SER A 176 13.44 5.35 -19.19
C SER A 176 13.04 4.97 -20.62
N LEU A 177 11.98 4.18 -20.80
CA LEU A 177 11.49 3.71 -22.10
C LEU A 177 10.00 4.02 -22.32
N ILE A 178 9.59 5.25 -21.99
CA ILE A 178 8.38 5.88 -22.55
C ILE A 178 8.75 7.31 -22.97
N PHE A 179 9.46 7.42 -24.09
CA PHE A 179 9.52 8.58 -24.98
C PHE A 179 9.54 8.04 -26.42
#